data_AF-A0A6C0ER21-F1
#
_entry.id   AF-A0A6C0ER21-F1
#
_cell.length_a   1.000
_cell.length_b   1.000
_cell.length_c   1.000
_cell.angle_alpha   90.00
_cell.angle_beta   90.00
_cell.angle_gamma   90.00
#
_symmetry.space_group_name_H-M   'P 1'
#
loop_
_entity.id
_entity.type
_entity.pdbx_description
1 polymer ?
#
loop_
_entity_poly.entity_id
_entity_poly.type
_entity_poly.pdbx_seq_one_letter_code
_entity_poly.pdbx_strand_id
1 'polypeptide(L)'
;ADKYSLIIGDEICSGTEAISGICIVSAAINELLNKKVSFIFTSHLHELPTISLIKDREELKIYHMHIEITNDNKIIYERKLKEGQGSNIYGIEVCKSLDMPLNFMTNAEKIRKEILGINNKLVETKTSNYNSSLFMDICQICNKNKSEDTHHINYQTFSNDNGYFENFHKNKKHNLVNICKDCHDKEHNGTIHIEGFKQTNEGIILDVKYDITEEEKLKIYIRKGRNDWFSRKAKNHKFKITDINDIIIIINKYTKKKCKELPEYLETLLYDPSI
;
A
#
# COMPACT_ATOMS: atom_id res chain seq x y z
N ALA A 1 8.41 40.91 -19.38
CA ALA A 1 7.50 40.08 -20.19
C ALA A 1 6.08 40.26 -19.67
N ASP A 2 5.12 40.31 -20.57
CA ASP A 2 3.69 40.49 -20.32
C ASP A 2 2.88 39.41 -21.06
N LYS A 3 1.55 39.50 -21.00
CA LYS A 3 0.65 38.53 -21.64
C LYS A 3 0.76 38.44 -23.17
N TYR A 4 1.51 39.34 -23.82
CA TYR A 4 1.76 39.32 -25.27
C TYR A 4 3.16 38.78 -25.61
N SER A 5 3.92 38.39 -24.59
CA SER A 5 5.26 37.82 -24.75
C SER A 5 5.20 36.29 -24.85
N LEU A 6 6.08 35.71 -25.66
CA LEU A 6 6.43 34.29 -25.63
C LEU A 6 7.84 34.14 -25.05
N ILE A 7 7.98 33.39 -23.97
CA ILE A 7 9.27 33.10 -23.34
C ILE A 7 9.69 31.67 -23.67
N ILE A 8 10.92 31.50 -24.12
CA ILE A 8 11.51 30.17 -24.34
C ILE A 8 12.75 30.09 -23.47
N GLY A 9 12.80 29.08 -22.61
CA GLY A 9 13.92 28.82 -21.72
C GLY A 9 14.47 27.42 -21.95
N ASP A 10 15.76 27.32 -22.24
CA ASP A 10 16.44 26.05 -22.41
C ASP A 10 17.33 25.79 -21.20
N GLU A 11 17.08 24.69 -20.48
CA GLU A 11 17.86 24.24 -19.31
C GLU A 11 18.22 25.37 -18.32
N ILE A 12 17.23 26.18 -17.94
CA ILE A 12 17.43 27.28 -16.99
C ILE A 12 18.04 26.74 -15.68
N CYS A 13 19.09 27.41 -15.20
CA CYS A 13 19.83 27.06 -13.98
C CYS A 13 20.59 25.72 -14.01
N SER A 14 20.95 25.19 -15.19
CA SER A 14 21.71 23.93 -15.31
C SER A 14 23.10 23.92 -14.64
N GLY A 15 23.70 25.10 -14.40
CA GLY A 15 24.99 25.24 -13.71
C GLY A 15 24.91 25.39 -12.18
N THR A 16 23.71 25.32 -11.60
CA THR A 16 23.46 25.52 -10.17
C THR A 16 23.13 24.18 -9.50
N GLU A 17 23.29 24.09 -8.18
CA GLU A 17 22.81 22.95 -7.42
C GLU A 17 21.32 22.68 -7.67
N ALA A 18 20.95 21.39 -7.74
CA ALA A 18 19.62 20.95 -8.15
C ALA A 18 18.49 21.61 -7.35
N ILE A 19 18.66 21.74 -6.02
CA ILE A 19 17.65 22.32 -5.13
C ILE A 19 17.38 23.78 -5.49
N SER A 20 18.43 24.59 -5.68
CA SER A 20 18.28 25.99 -6.06
C SER A 20 17.70 26.14 -7.46
N GLY A 21 18.10 25.27 -8.40
CA GLY A 21 17.50 25.19 -9.73
C GLY A 21 15.99 24.95 -9.67
N ILE A 22 15.55 23.95 -8.88
CA ILE A 22 14.12 23.65 -8.67
C ILE A 22 13.40 24.87 -8.09
N CYS A 23 13.94 25.49 -7.04
CA CYS A 23 13.33 26.66 -6.39
C CYS A 23 13.15 27.84 -7.35
N ILE A 24 14.21 28.21 -8.08
CA ILE A 24 14.22 29.36 -8.97
C ILE A 24 13.28 29.13 -10.16
N VAL A 25 13.37 27.96 -10.80
CA VAL A 25 12.53 27.64 -11.96
C VAL A 25 11.06 27.52 -11.56
N SER A 26 10.75 26.92 -10.40
CA SER A 26 9.37 26.86 -9.89
C SER A 26 8.78 28.25 -9.63
N ALA A 27 9.56 29.14 -9.01
CA ALA A 27 9.15 30.51 -8.76
C ALA A 27 8.92 31.28 -10.08
N ALA A 28 9.81 31.09 -11.07
CA ALA A 28 9.67 31.68 -12.39
C ALA A 28 8.40 31.20 -13.10
N ILE A 29 8.13 29.89 -13.12
CA ILE A 29 6.91 29.32 -13.70
C ILE A 29 5.67 29.93 -13.04
N ASN A 30 5.61 29.96 -11.71
CA ASN A 30 4.48 30.54 -10.99
C ASN A 30 4.24 32.02 -11.35
N GLU A 31 5.31 32.81 -11.40
CA GLU A 31 5.22 34.23 -11.77
C GLU A 31 4.72 34.43 -13.21
N LEU A 32 5.20 33.62 -14.16
CA LEU A 32 4.77 33.69 -15.56
C LEU A 32 3.31 33.28 -15.75
N LEU A 33 2.88 32.22 -15.06
CA LEU A 33 1.48 31.79 -15.04
C LEU A 33 0.58 32.90 -14.47
N ASN A 34 0.98 33.53 -13.36
CA ASN A 34 0.20 34.61 -12.73
C ASN A 34 0.08 35.85 -13.64
N LYS A 35 1.11 36.13 -14.43
CA LYS A 35 1.10 37.19 -15.45
C LYS A 35 0.40 36.80 -16.75
N LYS A 36 -0.06 35.55 -16.88
CA LYS A 36 -0.67 34.98 -18.10
C LYS A 36 0.24 35.13 -19.32
N VAL A 37 1.55 34.96 -19.11
CA VAL A 37 2.58 34.99 -20.17
C VAL A 37 2.64 33.61 -20.82
N SER A 38 2.81 33.54 -22.14
CA SER A 38 3.05 32.26 -22.81
C SER A 38 4.51 31.84 -22.65
N PHE A 39 4.78 30.59 -22.28
CA PHE A 39 6.15 30.10 -22.13
C PHE A 39 6.33 28.63 -22.48
N ILE A 40 7.57 28.26 -22.85
CA ILE A 40 8.03 26.88 -23.03
C ILE A 40 9.38 26.76 -22.34
N PHE A 41 9.48 25.84 -21.37
CA PHE A 41 10.74 25.51 -20.71
C PHE A 41 11.12 24.06 -20.95
N THR A 42 12.39 23.82 -21.27
CA THR A 42 13.02 22.51 -21.21
C THR A 42 13.82 22.42 -19.92
N SER A 43 13.80 21.24 -19.28
CA SER A 43 14.51 21.05 -18.01
C SER A 43 14.78 19.57 -17.75
N HIS A 44 15.85 19.30 -17.01
CA HIS A 44 16.15 17.99 -16.42
C HIS A 44 15.64 17.86 -14.98
N LEU A 45 14.94 18.87 -14.46
CA LEU A 45 14.44 18.91 -13.08
C LEU A 45 13.12 18.16 -12.99
N HIS A 46 13.19 16.84 -12.76
CA HIS A 46 12.03 15.95 -12.68
C HIS A 46 11.13 16.24 -11.47
N GLU A 47 11.61 16.99 -10.48
CA GLU A 47 10.86 17.31 -9.28
C GLU A 47 9.88 18.48 -9.51
N LEU A 48 10.05 19.29 -10.57
CA LEU A 48 9.22 20.48 -10.81
C LEU A 48 7.71 20.22 -10.76
N PRO A 49 7.15 19.18 -11.43
CA PRO A 49 5.72 18.88 -11.40
C PRO A 49 5.16 18.62 -9.99
N THR A 50 6.01 18.26 -9.03
CA THR A 50 5.59 17.91 -7.67
C THR A 50 5.51 19.12 -6.74
N ILE A 51 6.07 20.26 -7.16
CA ILE A 51 6.16 21.47 -6.34
C ILE A 51 4.76 22.08 -6.18
N SER A 52 4.33 22.22 -4.92
CA SER A 52 2.97 22.65 -4.56
C SER A 52 2.53 23.97 -5.20
N LEU A 53 3.48 24.88 -5.45
CA LEU A 53 3.21 26.18 -6.07
C LEU A 53 2.71 26.07 -7.52
N ILE A 54 3.06 24.97 -8.22
CA ILE A 54 2.77 24.79 -9.65
C ILE A 54 2.05 23.48 -9.97
N LYS A 55 2.03 22.50 -9.06
CA LYS A 55 1.47 21.15 -9.25
C LYS A 55 0.00 21.15 -9.68
N ASP A 56 -0.82 22.03 -9.09
CA ASP A 56 -2.27 22.05 -9.29
C ASP A 56 -2.73 23.15 -10.26
N ARG A 57 -1.82 23.64 -11.13
CA ARG A 57 -2.10 24.69 -12.11
C ARG A 57 -2.58 24.07 -13.43
N GLU A 58 -3.88 24.17 -13.70
CA GLU A 58 -4.50 23.60 -14.91
C GLU A 58 -3.92 24.17 -16.22
N GLU A 59 -3.36 25.38 -16.18
CA GLU A 59 -2.74 26.00 -17.35
C GLU A 59 -1.35 25.45 -17.68
N LEU A 60 -0.70 24.77 -16.73
CA LEU A 60 0.63 24.20 -16.89
C LEU A 60 0.54 22.79 -17.46
N LYS A 61 1.04 22.61 -18.67
CA LYS A 61 1.12 21.30 -19.33
C LYS A 61 2.54 20.79 -19.37
N ILE A 62 2.70 19.53 -18.98
CA ILE A 62 4.00 18.85 -18.94
C ILE A 62 4.06 17.89 -20.11
N TYR A 63 5.17 17.93 -20.83
CA TYR A 63 5.46 17.03 -21.94
C TYR A 63 6.87 16.49 -21.82
N HIS A 64 7.12 15.35 -22.44
CA HIS A 64 8.45 14.80 -22.60
C HIS A 64 8.67 14.32 -24.03
N MET A 65 9.94 14.27 -24.43
CA MET A 65 10.34 13.63 -25.69
C MET A 65 10.36 12.13 -25.48
N HIS A 66 9.50 11.41 -26.20
CA HIS A 66 9.43 9.96 -26.06
C HIS A 66 10.58 9.26 -26.77
N ILE A 67 11.02 8.17 -26.15
CA ILE A 67 12.00 7.23 -26.68
C ILE A 67 11.42 5.83 -26.54
N GLU A 68 11.81 4.94 -27.43
CA GLU A 68 11.52 3.52 -27.34
C GLU A 68 12.84 2.75 -27.29
N ILE A 69 12.92 1.75 -26.41
CA ILE A 69 14.06 0.83 -26.35
C ILE A 69 13.57 -0.52 -26.82
N THR A 70 14.18 -0.97 -27.91
CA THR A 70 13.87 -2.24 -28.55
C THR A 70 14.48 -3.42 -27.78
N ASN A 71 13.98 -4.63 -28.06
CA ASN A 71 14.47 -5.85 -27.42
C ASN A 71 15.96 -6.13 -27.69
N ASP A 72 16.51 -5.61 -28.79
CA ASP A 72 17.92 -5.68 -29.16
C ASP A 72 18.74 -4.48 -28.64
N ASN A 73 18.27 -3.83 -27.57
CA ASN A 73 18.93 -2.68 -26.91
C ASN A 73 19.17 -1.47 -27.83
N LYS A 74 18.46 -1.32 -28.95
CA LYS A 74 18.54 -0.10 -29.76
C LYS A 74 17.58 0.96 -29.24
N ILE A 75 18.05 2.20 -29.19
CA ILE A 75 17.23 3.37 -28.87
C ILE A 75 16.61 3.92 -30.15
N ILE A 76 15.28 4.06 -30.15
CA ILE A 76 14.52 4.77 -31.16
C ILE A 76 14.11 6.13 -30.58
N TYR A 77 14.68 7.19 -31.13
CA TYR A 77 14.26 8.56 -30.84
C TYR A 77 13.03 8.90 -31.69
N GLU A 78 11.82 8.70 -31.15
CA GLU A 78 10.58 9.01 -31.87
C GLU A 78 10.49 10.48 -32.28
N ARG A 79 11.19 11.36 -31.57
CA ARG A 79 11.13 12.83 -31.72
C ARG A 79 9.72 13.40 -31.59
N LYS A 80 8.87 12.72 -30.81
CA LYS A 80 7.49 13.13 -30.53
C LYS A 80 7.36 13.55 -29.08
N LEU A 81 6.70 14.70 -28.87
CA LEU A 81 6.25 15.11 -27.54
C LEU A 81 5.06 14.25 -27.13
N LYS A 82 5.15 13.60 -25.97
CA LYS A 82 4.05 12.90 -25.32
C LYS A 82 3.71 13.64 -24.02
N GLU A 83 2.42 13.67 -23.70
CA GLU A 83 1.91 14.34 -22.50
C GLU A 83 2.37 13.60 -21.24
N GLY A 84 2.57 14.36 -20.17
CA GLY A 84 3.06 13.89 -18.88
C GLY A 84 4.58 13.88 -18.77
N GLN A 85 5.03 13.47 -17.60
CA GLN A 85 6.44 13.37 -17.26
C GLN A 85 7.07 12.12 -17.91
N GLY A 86 8.25 12.28 -18.51
CA GLY A 86 9.02 11.17 -19.05
C GLY A 86 9.67 10.32 -17.96
N SER A 87 10.22 9.17 -18.34
CA SER A 87 10.94 8.28 -17.41
C SER A 87 12.14 8.99 -16.77
N ASN A 88 12.24 8.94 -15.44
CA ASN A 88 13.39 9.44 -14.67
C ASN A 88 14.62 8.52 -14.79
N ILE A 89 14.54 7.44 -15.60
CA ILE A 89 15.54 6.36 -15.71
C ILE A 89 16.32 6.45 -17.03
N TYR A 90 16.00 7.47 -17.85
CA TYR A 90 16.51 7.63 -19.20
C TYR A 90 18.02 7.41 -19.33
N GLY A 91 18.82 8.06 -18.49
CA GLY A 91 20.29 8.00 -18.62
C GLY A 91 20.86 6.59 -18.48
N ILE A 92 20.33 5.78 -17.56
CA ILE A 92 20.80 4.39 -17.35
C ILE A 92 20.32 3.48 -18.46
N GLU A 93 19.07 3.68 -18.90
CA GLU A 93 18.50 3.00 -20.04
C GLU A 93 19.29 3.25 -21.33
N VAL A 94 19.75 4.48 -21.54
CA VAL A 94 20.64 4.82 -22.65
C VAL A 94 21.96 4.08 -22.54
N CYS A 95 22.58 4.06 -21.36
CA CYS A 95 23.84 3.33 -21.15
C CYS A 95 23.73 1.82 -21.45
N LYS A 96 22.56 1.19 -21.26
CA LYS A 96 22.34 -0.21 -21.65
C LYS A 96 22.46 -0.45 -23.15
N SER A 97 22.12 0.55 -23.97
CA SER A 97 22.25 0.49 -25.43
C SER A 97 23.67 0.69 -25.94
N LEU A 98 24.54 1.31 -25.14
CA LEU A 98 25.91 1.71 -25.53
C LEU A 98 26.94 0.60 -25.29
N ASP A 99 26.51 -0.66 -25.12
CA ASP A 99 27.35 -1.84 -24.84
C ASP A 99 28.34 -1.62 -23.67
N MET A 100 27.87 -0.94 -22.62
CA MET A 100 28.67 -0.67 -21.42
C MET A 100 28.99 -1.97 -20.66
N PRO A 101 30.16 -2.08 -20.02
CA PRO A 101 30.52 -3.29 -19.27
C PRO A 101 29.46 -3.68 -18.24
N LEU A 102 29.10 -4.97 -18.18
CA LEU A 102 28.03 -5.47 -17.31
C LEU A 102 28.24 -5.08 -15.83
N ASN A 103 29.49 -5.11 -15.36
CA ASN A 103 29.84 -4.71 -13.99
C ASN A 103 29.56 -3.22 -13.73
N PHE A 104 29.84 -2.35 -14.71
CA PHE A 104 29.52 -0.92 -14.62
C PHE A 104 28.02 -0.71 -14.53
N MET A 105 27.24 -1.35 -15.42
CA MET A 105 25.78 -1.24 -15.44
C MET A 105 25.14 -1.77 -14.17
N THR A 106 25.66 -2.88 -13.63
CA THR A 106 25.19 -3.45 -12.36
C THR A 106 25.42 -2.48 -11.20
N ASN A 107 26.59 -1.83 -11.15
CA ASN A 107 26.89 -0.84 -10.13
C ASN A 107 26.03 0.42 -10.27
N ALA A 108 25.81 0.91 -11.49
CA ALA A 108 24.95 2.08 -11.74
C ALA A 108 23.51 1.84 -11.25
N GLU A 109 22.93 0.66 -11.53
CA GLU A 109 21.60 0.29 -11.02
C GLU A 109 21.58 0.14 -9.50
N LYS A 110 22.67 -0.38 -8.90
CA LYS A 110 22.80 -0.51 -7.44
C LYS A 110 22.81 0.85 -6.75
N ILE A 111 23.59 1.80 -7.26
CA ILE A 111 23.69 3.17 -6.75
C ILE A 111 22.35 3.90 -6.92
N ARG A 112 21.69 3.75 -8.08
CA ARG A 112 20.37 4.32 -8.30
C ARG A 112 19.36 3.85 -7.25
N LYS A 113 19.32 2.56 -6.97
CA LYS A 113 18.43 1.99 -5.94
C LYS A 113 18.70 2.59 -4.56
N GLU A 114 19.97 2.76 -4.22
CA GLU A 114 20.40 3.42 -2.99
C GLU A 114 19.91 4.87 -2.89
N ILE A 115 20.11 5.68 -3.94
CA ILE A 115 19.66 7.08 -4.00
C ILE A 115 18.13 7.19 -3.88
N LEU A 116 17.39 6.29 -4.56
CA LEU A 116 15.93 6.29 -4.52
C LEU A 116 15.35 5.71 -3.22
N GLY A 117 16.19 5.26 -2.28
CA GLY A 117 15.73 4.55 -1.09
C GLY A 117 15.03 3.23 -1.41
N ILE A 118 15.18 2.72 -2.63
CA ILE A 118 14.69 1.40 -3.03
C ILE A 118 15.67 0.40 -2.44
N ASN A 119 15.30 -0.18 -1.29
CA ASN A 119 16.12 -1.17 -0.61
C ASN A 119 16.68 -2.22 -1.60
N ASN A 120 18.01 -2.36 -1.67
CA ASN A 120 18.71 -3.37 -2.48
C ASN A 120 18.43 -4.82 -2.03
N LYS A 121 17.58 -5.02 -1.03
CA LYS A 121 17.09 -6.33 -0.64
C LYS A 121 15.85 -6.67 -1.49
N LEU A 122 16.09 -7.24 -2.68
CA LEU A 122 15.05 -7.95 -3.44
C LEU A 122 14.38 -9.07 -2.61
N VAL A 123 15.03 -9.50 -1.52
CA VAL A 123 14.49 -10.38 -0.48
C VAL A 123 14.91 -9.82 0.86
N GLU A 124 13.96 -9.39 1.70
CA GLU A 124 14.26 -9.12 3.11
C GLU A 124 14.74 -10.44 3.74
N THR A 125 15.97 -10.47 4.26
CA THR A 125 16.52 -11.68 4.89
C THR A 125 15.84 -12.00 6.22
N LYS A 126 15.15 -11.02 6.81
CA LYS A 126 14.32 -11.21 7.99
C LYS A 126 13.11 -12.06 7.60
N THR A 127 13.03 -13.23 8.21
CA THR A 127 11.87 -14.13 8.10
C THR A 127 11.00 -13.99 9.33
N SER A 128 9.77 -14.48 9.24
CA SER A 128 8.87 -14.52 10.39
C SER A 128 9.45 -15.38 11.50
N ASN A 129 9.30 -14.93 12.75
CA ASN A 129 9.65 -15.72 13.93
C ASN A 129 8.89 -17.06 14.00
N TYR A 130 7.77 -17.19 13.27
CA TYR A 130 6.94 -18.39 13.24
C TYR A 130 7.28 -19.34 12.08
N ASN A 131 7.76 -18.82 10.96
CA ASN A 131 8.03 -19.61 9.76
C ASN A 131 9.13 -18.99 8.90
N SER A 132 10.25 -19.71 8.76
CA SER A 132 11.42 -19.26 7.98
C SER A 132 11.17 -19.14 6.48
N SER A 133 10.09 -19.74 5.95
CA SER A 133 9.70 -19.60 4.53
C SER A 133 8.80 -18.38 4.27
N LEU A 134 8.50 -17.58 5.30
CA LEU A 134 7.76 -16.33 5.20
C LEU A 134 8.72 -15.15 5.42
N PHE A 135 8.99 -14.39 4.36
CA PHE A 135 9.87 -13.23 4.40
C PHE A 135 9.09 -11.97 4.82
N MET A 136 9.73 -11.10 5.61
CA MET A 136 9.11 -9.92 6.21
C MET A 136 9.39 -8.67 5.36
N ASP A 137 8.82 -8.61 4.16
CA ASP A 137 9.05 -7.53 3.20
C ASP A 137 8.08 -6.34 3.39
N ILE A 138 6.99 -6.32 2.65
CA ILE A 138 5.96 -5.27 2.65
C ILE A 138 4.71 -5.78 3.34
N CYS A 139 3.94 -4.89 3.94
CA CYS A 139 2.65 -5.25 4.49
C CYS A 139 1.70 -5.74 3.39
N GLN A 140 1.21 -6.97 3.49
CA GLN A 140 0.30 -7.59 2.50
C GLN A 140 -1.10 -6.96 2.46
N ILE A 141 -1.43 -6.08 3.41
CA ILE A 141 -2.73 -5.40 3.48
C ILE A 141 -2.65 -4.04 2.78
N CYS A 142 -1.68 -3.20 3.15
CA CYS A 142 -1.60 -1.84 2.62
C CYS A 142 -0.65 -1.68 1.44
N ASN A 143 0.23 -2.66 1.17
CA ASN A 143 1.25 -2.64 0.13
C ASN A 143 2.13 -1.38 0.11
N LYS A 144 2.26 -0.70 1.26
CA LYS A 144 2.98 0.58 1.41
C LYS A 144 4.03 0.53 2.51
N ASN A 145 3.63 0.09 3.69
CA ASN A 145 4.48 0.08 4.87
C ASN A 145 5.31 -1.20 4.94
N LYS A 146 6.48 -1.15 5.58
CA LYS A 146 7.29 -2.32 5.88
C LYS A 146 6.52 -3.30 6.78
N SER A 147 6.70 -4.60 6.56
CA SER A 147 6.16 -5.59 7.48
C SER A 147 7.00 -5.66 8.76
N GLU A 148 6.33 -5.47 9.90
CA GLU A 148 6.95 -5.52 11.22
C GLU A 148 6.52 -6.78 11.98
N ASP A 149 5.25 -7.16 11.82
CA ASP A 149 4.60 -8.25 12.54
C ASP A 149 4.09 -9.34 11.60
N THR A 150 4.05 -10.57 12.11
CA THR A 150 3.33 -11.68 11.47
C THR A 150 2.03 -11.93 12.23
N HIS A 151 0.92 -11.85 11.53
CA HIS A 151 -0.40 -12.15 12.07
C HIS A 151 -0.83 -13.57 11.71
N HIS A 152 -1.36 -14.31 12.69
CA HIS A 152 -2.00 -15.60 12.48
C HIS A 152 -3.47 -15.41 12.11
N ILE A 153 -3.89 -15.87 10.93
CA ILE A 153 -5.30 -15.82 10.47
C ILE A 153 -6.18 -16.58 11.46
N ASN A 154 -5.87 -17.86 11.69
CA ASN A 154 -6.40 -18.62 12.82
C ASN A 154 -5.50 -18.38 14.03
N TYR A 155 -6.05 -17.69 15.03
CA TYR A 155 -5.31 -17.33 16.23
C TYR A 155 -4.77 -18.55 16.96
N GLN A 156 -3.53 -18.41 17.43
CA GLN A 156 -2.79 -19.44 18.15
C GLN A 156 -3.48 -19.97 19.42
N THR A 157 -4.38 -19.21 20.02
CA THR A 157 -5.17 -19.60 21.20
C THR A 157 -6.22 -20.68 20.90
N PHE A 158 -6.59 -20.83 19.63
CA PHE A 158 -7.51 -21.86 19.16
C PHE A 158 -6.82 -23.19 18.85
N SER A 159 -5.49 -23.24 18.85
CA SER A 159 -4.78 -24.50 18.68
C SER A 159 -4.82 -25.34 19.96
N ASN A 160 -4.60 -26.64 19.83
CA ASN A 160 -4.34 -27.52 20.97
C ASN A 160 -2.96 -27.25 21.60
N ASP A 161 -2.64 -27.97 22.68
CA ASP A 161 -1.38 -27.81 23.43
C ASP A 161 -0.13 -28.03 22.56
N ASN A 162 -0.26 -28.83 21.50
CA ASN A 162 0.81 -29.09 20.54
C ASN A 162 0.88 -28.05 19.40
N GLY A 163 0.05 -27.01 19.42
CA GLY A 163 0.05 -25.95 18.40
C GLY A 163 -0.69 -26.31 17.11
N TYR A 164 -1.49 -27.38 17.10
CA TYR A 164 -2.25 -27.84 15.94
C TYR A 164 -3.71 -27.38 15.99
N PHE A 165 -4.22 -27.02 14.82
CA PHE A 165 -5.63 -27.09 14.49
C PHE A 165 -5.95 -28.48 13.94
N GLU A 166 -7.21 -28.74 13.61
CA GLU A 166 -7.67 -30.03 13.08
C GLU A 166 -6.81 -30.54 11.91
N ASN A 167 -6.45 -29.65 10.98
CA ASN A 167 -5.81 -30.03 9.72
C ASN A 167 -4.38 -29.51 9.54
N PHE A 168 -3.91 -28.59 10.39
CA PHE A 168 -2.58 -27.98 10.21
C PHE A 168 -2.02 -27.34 11.48
N HIS A 169 -0.70 -27.19 11.53
CA HIS A 169 0.00 -26.49 12.61
C HIS A 169 -0.10 -24.96 12.46
N LYS A 170 -0.28 -24.23 13.56
CA LYS A 170 -0.50 -22.77 13.58
C LYS A 170 0.50 -21.94 12.79
N ASN A 171 1.74 -22.41 12.68
CA ASN A 171 2.83 -21.69 12.00
C ASN A 171 2.97 -22.03 10.50
N LYS A 172 1.98 -22.67 9.86
CA LYS A 172 2.03 -22.92 8.40
C LYS A 172 1.81 -21.62 7.62
N LYS A 173 2.46 -21.50 6.46
CA LYS A 173 2.48 -20.27 5.65
C LYS A 173 1.08 -19.75 5.29
N HIS A 174 0.13 -20.64 4.98
CA HIS A 174 -1.25 -20.25 4.67
C HIS A 174 -2.03 -19.67 5.86
N ASN A 175 -1.51 -19.80 7.08
CA ASN A 175 -2.10 -19.24 8.29
C ASN A 175 -1.41 -17.95 8.75
N LEU A 176 -0.37 -17.50 8.05
CA LEU A 176 0.48 -16.38 8.46
C LEU A 176 0.42 -15.28 7.41
N VAL A 177 0.31 -14.04 7.87
CA VAL A 177 0.28 -12.85 7.02
C VAL A 177 1.29 -11.85 7.56
N ASN A 178 2.17 -11.34 6.71
CA ASN A 178 3.15 -10.35 7.11
C ASN A 178 2.57 -8.94 6.91
N ILE A 179 2.43 -8.19 8.01
CA ILE A 179 1.71 -6.91 8.05
C ILE A 179 2.51 -5.84 8.81
N CYS A 180 2.14 -4.57 8.62
CA CYS A 180 2.64 -3.47 9.44
C CYS A 180 1.83 -3.34 10.72
N LYS A 181 2.39 -2.64 11.72
CA LYS A 181 1.76 -2.44 13.02
C LYS A 181 0.37 -1.79 12.93
N ASP A 182 0.21 -0.78 12.08
CA ASP A 182 -1.09 -0.11 11.89
C ASP A 182 -2.18 -1.06 11.37
N CYS A 183 -1.84 -1.95 10.43
CA CYS A 183 -2.79 -2.92 9.91
C CYS A 183 -3.06 -4.04 10.92
N HIS A 184 -2.07 -4.39 11.73
CA HIS A 184 -2.22 -5.35 12.82
C HIS A 184 -3.22 -4.86 13.87
N ASP A 185 -3.09 -3.60 14.29
CA ASP A 185 -4.00 -2.97 15.25
C ASP A 185 -5.42 -2.83 14.67
N LYS A 186 -5.54 -2.49 13.37
CA LYS A 186 -6.84 -2.41 12.68
C LYS A 186 -7.53 -3.77 12.61
N GLU A 187 -6.79 -4.87 12.44
CA GLU A 187 -7.36 -6.20 12.52
C GLU A 187 -7.89 -6.41 13.93
N HIS A 188 -7.04 -6.27 14.96
CA HIS A 188 -7.44 -6.59 16.33
C HIS A 188 -8.62 -5.77 16.84
N ASN A 189 -8.73 -4.52 16.39
CA ASN A 189 -9.81 -3.61 16.75
C ASN A 189 -11.10 -3.81 15.92
N GLY A 190 -11.07 -4.67 14.89
CA GLY A 190 -12.25 -4.97 14.07
C GLY A 190 -12.57 -3.94 12.99
N THR A 191 -11.61 -3.09 12.62
CA THR A 191 -11.73 -2.17 11.48
C THR A 191 -11.54 -2.91 10.16
N ILE A 192 -10.65 -3.90 10.16
CA ILE A 192 -10.44 -4.83 9.04
C ILE A 192 -10.51 -6.26 9.55
N HIS A 193 -10.79 -7.20 8.66
CA HIS A 193 -10.77 -8.63 8.98
C HIS A 193 -10.15 -9.42 7.85
N ILE A 194 -9.19 -10.27 8.21
CA ILE A 194 -8.49 -11.15 7.27
C ILE A 194 -9.22 -12.49 7.28
N GLU A 195 -9.89 -12.85 6.18
CA GLU A 195 -10.57 -14.14 6.06
C GLU A 195 -9.59 -15.26 5.67
N GLY A 196 -8.57 -14.93 4.89
CA GLY A 196 -7.53 -15.87 4.47
C GLY A 196 -7.03 -15.58 3.07
N PHE A 197 -6.68 -16.62 2.33
CA PHE A 197 -6.20 -16.52 0.96
C PHE A 197 -7.23 -17.08 -0.02
N LYS A 198 -7.50 -16.36 -1.11
CA LYS A 198 -8.39 -16.78 -2.21
C LYS A 198 -7.60 -16.95 -3.50
N GLN A 199 -7.94 -17.97 -4.27
CA GLN A 199 -7.39 -18.19 -5.60
C GLN A 199 -8.20 -17.42 -6.64
N THR A 200 -7.51 -16.69 -7.51
CA THR A 200 -8.08 -15.95 -8.65
C THR A 200 -7.34 -16.31 -9.94
N ASN A 201 -7.82 -15.80 -11.07
CA ASN A 201 -7.17 -15.98 -12.38
C ASN A 201 -5.79 -15.31 -12.44
N GLU A 202 -5.50 -14.37 -11.55
CA GLU A 202 -4.23 -13.63 -11.46
C GLU A 202 -3.30 -14.18 -10.36
N GLY A 203 -3.71 -15.23 -9.65
CA GLY A 203 -2.93 -15.88 -8.60
C GLY A 203 -3.64 -15.93 -7.26
N ILE A 204 -2.87 -16.10 -6.18
CA ILE A 204 -3.41 -16.14 -4.83
C ILE A 204 -3.37 -14.73 -4.23
N ILE A 205 -4.52 -14.23 -3.80
CA ILE A 205 -4.63 -12.93 -3.14
C ILE A 205 -5.06 -13.09 -1.68
N LEU A 206 -4.67 -12.14 -0.83
CA LEU A 206 -5.16 -12.05 0.54
C LEU A 206 -6.56 -11.44 0.54
N ASP A 207 -7.51 -12.15 1.13
CA ASP A 207 -8.88 -11.72 1.26
C ASP A 207 -9.11 -10.95 2.56
N VAL A 208 -9.37 -9.66 2.42
CA VAL A 208 -9.51 -8.72 3.53
C VAL A 208 -10.82 -7.96 3.38
N LYS A 209 -11.67 -8.02 4.40
CA LYS A 209 -12.89 -7.22 4.51
C LYS A 209 -12.59 -5.87 5.14
N TYR A 210 -12.95 -4.81 4.42
CA TYR A 210 -12.91 -3.43 4.88
C TYR A 210 -14.32 -2.96 5.22
N ASP A 211 -14.43 -1.94 6.09
CA ASP A 211 -15.69 -1.28 6.42
C ASP A 211 -16.80 -2.25 6.88
N ILE A 212 -16.39 -3.18 7.74
CA ILE A 212 -17.23 -4.22 8.32
C ILE A 212 -18.47 -3.59 8.93
N THR A 213 -19.65 -4.06 8.51
CA THR A 213 -20.93 -3.58 9.05
C THR A 213 -21.03 -3.84 10.54
N GLU A 214 -21.88 -3.09 11.25
CA GLU A 214 -22.08 -3.32 12.69
C GLU A 214 -22.54 -4.75 13.00
N GLU A 215 -23.32 -5.35 12.11
CA GLU A 215 -23.76 -6.74 12.19
C GLU A 215 -22.62 -7.75 12.04
N GLU A 216 -21.73 -7.53 11.07
CA GLU A 216 -20.55 -8.37 10.90
C GLU A 216 -19.56 -8.21 12.06
N LYS A 217 -19.43 -7.01 12.64
CA LYS A 217 -18.68 -6.81 13.90
C LYS A 217 -19.27 -7.61 15.05
N LEU A 218 -20.59 -7.72 15.16
CA LEU A 218 -21.21 -8.56 16.20
C LEU A 218 -20.88 -10.04 16.00
N LYS A 219 -20.90 -10.56 14.76
CA LYS A 219 -20.51 -11.95 14.45
C LYS A 219 -19.07 -12.27 14.86
N ILE A 220 -18.21 -11.26 14.91
CA ILE A 220 -16.84 -11.42 15.42
C ILE A 220 -16.85 -11.70 16.92
N TYR A 221 -17.70 -11.09 17.74
CA TYR A 221 -17.60 -11.18 19.21
C TYR A 221 -18.69 -12.04 19.86
N ILE A 222 -19.78 -12.33 19.15
CA ILE A 222 -20.97 -13.00 19.67
C ILE A 222 -21.39 -14.10 18.69
N ARG A 223 -21.77 -15.26 19.24
CA ARG A 223 -22.41 -16.36 18.50
C ARG A 223 -23.59 -16.92 19.30
N LYS A 224 -24.64 -17.35 18.59
CA LYS A 224 -25.78 -18.05 19.17
C LYS A 224 -25.71 -19.52 18.77
N GLY A 225 -25.57 -20.40 19.76
CA GLY A 225 -25.75 -21.84 19.57
C GLY A 225 -27.22 -22.23 19.68
N ARG A 226 -27.53 -23.54 19.66
CA ARG A 226 -28.93 -24.02 19.79
C ARG A 226 -29.63 -23.47 21.03
N ASN A 227 -29.01 -23.62 22.20
CA ASN A 227 -29.62 -23.21 23.48
C ASN A 227 -28.93 -21.97 24.05
N ASP A 228 -27.60 -21.91 24.00
CA ASP A 228 -26.84 -20.90 24.73
C ASP A 228 -26.26 -19.78 23.85
N TRP A 229 -25.97 -18.65 24.50
CA TRP A 229 -25.23 -17.53 23.91
C TRP A 229 -23.75 -17.61 24.25
N PHE A 230 -22.92 -17.23 23.30
CA PHE A 230 -21.46 -17.26 23.47
C PHE A 230 -20.85 -15.91 23.12
N SER A 231 -19.88 -15.47 23.93
CA SER A 231 -19.12 -14.26 23.65
C SER A 231 -17.62 -14.45 23.84
N ARG A 232 -16.84 -13.52 23.27
CA ARG A 232 -15.40 -13.39 23.53
C ARG A 232 -15.01 -11.92 23.74
N LYS A 233 -14.05 -11.68 24.63
CA LYS A 233 -13.57 -10.32 24.96
C LYS A 233 -12.61 -9.74 23.91
N ALA A 234 -11.87 -10.60 23.22
CA ALA A 234 -10.92 -10.26 22.18
C ALA A 234 -11.01 -11.30 21.06
N LYS A 235 -10.63 -10.91 19.83
CA LYS A 235 -10.72 -11.81 18.65
C LYS A 235 -9.93 -13.10 18.82
N ASN A 236 -8.80 -13.03 19.50
CA ASN A 236 -7.96 -14.17 19.83
C ASN A 236 -8.44 -14.96 21.06
N HIS A 237 -9.62 -14.72 21.63
CA HIS A 237 -10.11 -15.49 22.78
C HIS A 237 -11.15 -16.54 22.37
N LYS A 238 -11.15 -17.68 23.08
CA LYS A 238 -12.22 -18.71 22.98
C LYS A 238 -13.57 -18.12 23.38
N PHE A 239 -14.57 -18.44 22.57
CA PHE A 239 -15.96 -18.19 22.91
C PHE A 239 -16.31 -18.95 24.19
N LYS A 240 -17.00 -18.28 25.09
CA LYS A 240 -17.49 -18.84 26.35
C LYS A 240 -18.98 -18.60 26.46
N ILE A 241 -19.69 -19.52 27.10
CA ILE A 241 -21.10 -19.33 27.47
C ILE A 241 -21.21 -18.01 28.25
N THR A 242 -22.15 -17.17 27.85
CA THR A 242 -22.31 -15.81 28.36
C THR A 242 -23.79 -15.48 28.53
N ASP A 243 -24.14 -14.81 29.61
CA ASP A 243 -25.52 -14.40 29.89
C ASP A 243 -26.01 -13.30 28.95
N ILE A 244 -27.34 -13.23 28.76
CA ILE A 244 -27.99 -12.28 27.85
C ILE A 244 -27.64 -10.82 28.19
N ASN A 245 -27.52 -10.48 29.47
CA ASN A 245 -27.17 -9.12 29.90
C ASN A 245 -25.79 -8.66 29.38
N ASP A 246 -24.80 -9.55 29.42
CA ASP A 246 -23.46 -9.26 28.91
C ASP A 246 -23.45 -9.19 27.37
N ILE A 247 -24.25 -10.01 26.69
CA ILE A 247 -24.47 -9.92 25.24
C ILE A 247 -25.02 -8.54 24.86
N ILE A 248 -26.00 -8.02 25.61
CA ILE A 248 -26.57 -6.69 25.39
C ILE A 248 -25.50 -5.59 25.57
N ILE A 249 -24.59 -5.72 26.55
CA ILE A 249 -23.48 -4.78 26.73
C ILE A 249 -22.58 -4.75 25.49
N ILE A 250 -22.25 -5.92 24.94
CA ILE A 250 -21.42 -6.03 23.74
C ILE A 250 -22.15 -5.44 22.52
N ILE A 251 -23.44 -5.73 22.35
CA ILE A 251 -24.26 -5.16 21.28
C ILE A 251 -24.24 -3.63 21.33
N ASN A 252 -24.50 -3.06 22.50
CA ASN A 252 -24.53 -1.61 22.69
C ASN A 252 -23.15 -0.97 22.44
N LYS A 253 -22.06 -1.66 22.81
CA LYS A 253 -20.70 -1.20 22.58
C LYS A 253 -20.38 -1.04 21.10
N TYR A 254 -20.71 -2.03 20.27
CA TYR A 254 -20.35 -2.02 18.85
C TYR A 254 -21.36 -1.23 18.02
N THR A 255 -22.65 -1.51 18.16
CA THR A 255 -23.71 -0.85 17.38
C THR A 255 -23.96 0.61 17.77
N LYS A 256 -23.39 1.07 18.89
CA LYS A 256 -23.67 2.38 19.53
C LYS A 256 -25.16 2.63 19.81
N LYS A 257 -25.98 1.58 19.86
CA LYS A 257 -27.40 1.63 20.24
C LYS A 257 -27.55 1.43 21.76
N LYS A 258 -28.71 1.79 22.32
CA LYS A 258 -29.10 1.50 23.71
C LYS A 258 -30.24 0.49 23.72
N CYS A 259 -29.92 -0.77 23.47
CA CYS A 259 -30.85 -1.88 23.63
C CYS A 259 -30.98 -2.23 25.12
N LYS A 260 -32.23 -2.37 25.60
CA LYS A 260 -32.54 -2.87 26.95
C LYS A 260 -32.88 -4.37 26.96
N GLU A 261 -33.33 -4.88 25.81
CA GLU A 261 -33.67 -6.27 25.56
C GLU A 261 -33.01 -6.72 24.26
N LEU A 262 -32.84 -8.03 24.11
CA LEU A 262 -32.20 -8.61 22.94
C LEU A 262 -33.13 -8.53 21.72
N PRO A 263 -32.71 -7.88 20.62
CA PRO A 263 -33.51 -7.87 19.39
C PRO A 263 -33.66 -9.28 18.78
N GLU A 264 -34.91 -9.66 18.49
CA GLU A 264 -35.27 -11.00 17.99
C GLU A 264 -34.54 -11.39 16.69
N TYR A 265 -34.29 -10.43 15.79
CA TYR A 265 -33.57 -10.68 14.54
C TYR A 265 -32.11 -11.11 14.75
N LEU A 266 -31.49 -10.76 15.88
CA LEU A 266 -30.09 -11.12 16.16
C LEU A 266 -29.91 -12.60 16.49
N GLU A 267 -30.95 -13.29 16.97
CA GLU A 267 -30.90 -14.74 17.19
C GLU A 267 -30.66 -15.48 15.89
N THR A 268 -31.37 -15.08 14.83
CA THR A 268 -31.22 -15.68 13.51
C THR A 268 -29.92 -15.24 12.85
N LEU A 269 -29.55 -13.96 12.99
CA LEU A 269 -28.35 -13.40 12.37
C LEU A 269 -27.04 -13.98 12.91
N LEU A 270 -26.99 -14.23 14.23
CA LEU A 270 -25.78 -14.68 14.94
C LEU A 270 -25.77 -16.20 15.17
N TYR A 271 -26.75 -16.92 14.63
CA TYR A 271 -26.83 -18.38 14.75
C TYR A 271 -25.65 -19.04 14.04
N ASP A 272 -24.93 -19.88 14.77
CA ASP A 272 -23.83 -20.68 14.22
C ASP A 272 -24.10 -22.16 14.53
N PRO A 273 -24.43 -22.99 13.52
CA PRO A 273 -24.75 -24.40 13.72
C PRO A 273 -23.54 -25.26 14.10
N SER A 274 -22.32 -24.71 14.02
CA SER A 274 -21.08 -25.41 14.39
C SER A 274 -20.74 -25.34 15.89
N ILE A 275 -21.51 -24.58 16.68
CA ILE A 275 -21.37 -24.41 18.14
C ILE A 275 -22.62 -24.94 18.85
#